data_AF-A0A7J9SS45-F1
#
_entry.id   AF-A0A7J9SS45-F1
#
_cell.length_a   1.000
_cell.length_b   1.000
_cell.length_c   1.000
_cell.angle_alpha   90.00
_cell.angle_beta   90.00
_cell.angle_gamma   90.00
#
_symmetry.space_group_name_H-M   'P 1'
#
loop_
_entity.id
_entity.type
_entity.pdbx_description
1 polymer ?
#
loop_
_entity_poly.entity_id
_entity_poly.type
_entity_poly.pdbx_seq_one_letter_code
_entity_poly.pdbx_strand_id
1 'polypeptide(L)' 'MSYEIRLHPKAASFLNRCNQATKEQLKSKIRVLENNPKLKRSGTDIKKIRDASQKHIG' A
#
# COMPACT_ATOMS: atom_id res chain seq x y z
N MET A 1 11.72 7.67 -13.58
CA MET A 1 11.11 6.36 -13.83
C MET A 1 9.95 6.23 -12.87
N SER A 2 8.72 6.15 -13.36
CA SER A 2 7.52 6.12 -12.52
C SER A 2 6.91 4.72 -12.56
N TYR A 3 6.56 4.19 -11.41
CA TYR A 3 5.95 2.86 -11.27
C TYR A 3 4.43 2.98 -11.26
N GLU A 4 3.76 2.08 -11.99
CA GLU A 4 2.30 1.93 -11.89
C GLU A 4 1.93 1.31 -10.54
N ILE A 5 1.09 1.98 -9.77
CA ILE A 5 0.56 1.46 -8.51
C ILE A 5 -0.82 0.85 -8.74
N ARG A 6 -0.93 -0.44 -8.47
CA ARG A 6 -2.20 -1.16 -8.45
C ARG A 6 -2.66 -1.40 -7.03
N LEU A 7 -3.93 -1.09 -6.75
CA LEU A 7 -4.55 -1.35 -5.46
C LEU A 7 -5.36 -2.65 -5.53
N HIS A 8 -5.27 -3.45 -4.47
CA HIS A 8 -6.12 -4.61 -4.32
C HIS A 8 -7.59 -4.18 -4.17
N PRO A 9 -8.59 -4.87 -4.76
CA PRO A 9 -10.00 -4.47 -4.68
C PRO A 9 -10.50 -4.25 -3.25
N LYS A 10 -10.11 -5.14 -2.32
CA LYS A 10 -10.44 -5.00 -0.89
C LYS A 10 -9.85 -3.73 -0.26
N ALA A 11 -8.70 -3.26 -0.73
CA ALA A 11 -8.09 -2.02 -0.25
C ALA A 11 -8.87 -0.80 -0.73
N ALA A 12 -9.39 -0.80 -1.96
CA ALA A 12 -10.26 0.28 -2.45
C ALA A 12 -11.54 0.40 -1.60
N SER A 13 -12.17 -0.73 -1.24
CA SER A 13 -13.33 -0.74 -0.34
C SER A 13 -12.98 -0.21 1.06
N PHE A 14 -11.80 -0.54 1.57
CA PHE A 14 -11.31 -0.02 2.86
C PHE A 14 -11.10 1.50 2.81
N LEU A 15 -10.45 2.01 1.75
CA LEU A 15 -10.21 3.44 1.58
C LEU A 15 -11.50 4.25 1.59
N ASN A 16 -12.57 3.75 0.97
CA ASN A 16 -13.87 4.43 0.96
C ASN A 16 -14.46 4.61 2.37
N ARG A 17 -14.15 3.71 3.32
CA ARG A 17 -14.61 3.77 4.70
C ARG A 17 -13.71 4.61 5.61
N CYS A 18 -12.52 5.02 5.15
CA CYS A 18 -11.62 5.88 5.91
C CYS A 18 -12.11 7.34 5.94
N ASN A 19 -11.80 8.03 7.04
CA ASN A 19 -11.98 9.48 7.12
C ASN A 19 -11.00 10.23 6.20
N GLN A 20 -11.28 11.51 5.97
CA GLN A 20 -10.51 12.34 5.04
C GLN A 20 -9.03 12.49 5.45
N ALA A 21 -8.74 12.65 6.74
CA ALA A 21 -7.37 12.80 7.24
C ALA A 21 -6.53 11.53 6.96
N THR A 22 -7.10 10.35 7.20
CA THR A 22 -6.45 9.07 6.90
C THR A 22 -6.26 8.88 5.39
N LYS A 23 -7.23 9.27 4.55
CA LYS A 23 -7.10 9.21 3.09
C LYS A 23 -5.91 10.05 2.59
N GLU A 24 -5.77 11.28 3.08
CA GLU A 24 -4.67 12.17 2.67
C GLU A 24 -3.30 11.65 3.13
N GLN A 25 -3.21 11.12 4.35
CA GLN A 25 -1.99 10.46 4.82
C GLN A 25 -1.60 9.26 3.96
N LEU A 26 -2.57 8.41 3.59
CA LEU A 26 -2.34 7.25 2.72
C LEU A 26 -1.91 7.68 1.33
N LYS A 27 -2.57 8.69 0.74
CA LYS A 27 -2.22 9.25 -0.57
C LYS A 27 -0.77 9.74 -0.59
N SER A 28 -0.36 10.50 0.42
CA SER A 28 1.02 10.98 0.56
C SER A 28 2.03 9.82 0.62
N LYS A 29 1.75 8.80 1.44
CA LYS A 29 2.62 7.61 1.57
C LYS A 29 2.69 6.77 0.28
N ILE A 30 1.58 6.64 -0.45
CA ILE A 30 1.50 5.90 -1.71
C ILE A 30 2.29 6.62 -2.82
N ARG A 31 2.21 7.96 -2.89
CA ARG A 31 2.93 8.77 -3.90
C ARG A 31 4.44 8.55 -3.88
N VAL A 32 5.01 8.27 -2.70
CA VAL A 32 6.44 7.96 -2.55
C VAL A 32 6.80 6.63 -3.24
N LEU A 33 5.87 5.67 -3.32
CA LEU A 33 6.07 4.39 -4.01
C LEU A 33 6.11 4.56 -5.53
N GLU A 34 5.44 5.56 -6.10
CA GLU A 34 5.43 5.82 -7.55
C GLU A 34 6.83 6.18 -8.06
N ASN A 35 7.60 6.88 -7.23
CA ASN A 35 8.92 7.38 -7.59
C ASN A 35 10.04 6.44 -7.12
N ASN A 36 9.91 5.90 -5.90
CA ASN A 36 10.96 5.09 -5.27
C ASN A 36 10.36 3.94 -4.43
N PRO A 37 9.93 2.84 -5.06
CA PRO A 37 9.25 1.73 -4.36
C PRO A 37 10.17 0.93 -3.44
N LYS A 38 11.47 0.91 -3.74
CA LYS A 38 12.50 0.18 -2.95
C LYS A 38 13.17 1.03 -1.87
N LEU A 39 12.76 2.28 -1.71
CA LEU A 39 13.37 3.17 -0.71
C LEU A 39 13.12 2.58 0.69
N LYS A 40 14.20 2.28 1.42
CA LYS A 40 14.11 1.93 2.84
C LYS A 40 13.61 3.16 3.59
N ARG A 41 12.41 3.07 4.17
CA ARG A 41 11.81 4.17 4.92
C ARG A 41 12.07 3.94 6.40
N SER A 42 12.97 4.74 6.98
CA SER A 42 13.14 4.77 8.44
C SER A 42 11.82 5.24 9.09
N GLY A 43 11.37 4.56 10.14
CA GLY A 43 10.11 4.87 10.82
C GLY A 43 8.82 4.38 10.13
N THR A 44 8.91 3.61 9.05
CA THR A 44 7.76 2.88 8.52
C THR A 44 7.91 1.39 8.81
N ASP A 45 6.95 0.78 9.52
CA ASP A 45 6.88 -0.66 9.83
C ASP A 45 6.54 -1.50 8.58
N ILE A 46 7.32 -1.34 7.50
CA ILE A 46 7.19 -2.18 6.29
C ILE A 46 7.88 -3.51 6.59
N LYS A 47 7.16 -4.40 7.26
CA LYS A 47 7.60 -5.77 7.50
C LYS A 47 7.18 -6.63 6.30
N LYS A 48 8.12 -7.43 5.78
CA LYS A 48 7.76 -8.53 4.88
C LYS A 48 6.87 -9.47 5.68
N ILE A 49 5.61 -9.59 5.30
CA ILE A 49 4.71 -10.59 5.87
C ILE A 49 5.23 -11.94 5.37
N ARG A 50 5.81 -12.74 6.28
CA ARG A 50 6.55 -13.97 5.95
C ARG A 50 5.66 -15.12 5.45
N ASP A 51 4.35 -14.94 5.47
CA ASP A 51 3.33 -15.95 5.16
C ASP A 51 2.18 -15.40 4.30
N ALA A 52 2.48 -14.70 3.21
CA ALA A 52 1.50 -14.53 2.14
C ALA A 52 1.31 -15.86 1.39
N SER A 53 0.92 -16.91 2.12
CA SER A 53 0.63 -18.23 1.57
C SER A 53 -0.57 -18.12 0.64
N GLN A 54 -0.30 -18.45 -0.61
CA GLN A 54 -1.22 -18.56 -1.71
C GLN A 54 -2.27 -19.64 -1.43
N LYS A 55 -3.32 -19.34 -0.66
CA LYS A 55 -4.55 -20.16 -0.68
C LYS A 55 -5.32 -19.85 -1.96
N HIS A 56 -4.84 -20.40 -3.07
CA HIS A 56 -5.66 -20.72 -4.23
C HIS A 56 -6.64 -21.80 -3.78
N ILE A 57 -7.91 -21.46 -3.59
CA ILE A 57 -8.98 -22.44 -3.37
C ILE A 57 -9.52 -22.73 -4.77
N GLY A 58 -9.26 -23.95 -5.25
CA GLY A 58 -9.88 -24.51 -6.45
C GLY A 58 -11.31 -24.96 -6.20
#